data_AF-A0A0G4N6H7-F1
#
_entry.id   AF-A0A0G4N6H7-F1
#
_cell.length_a   1.000
_cell.length_b   1.000
_cell.length_c   1.000
_cell.angle_alpha   90.00
_cell.angle_beta   90.00
_cell.angle_gamma   90.00
#
_symmetry.space_group_name_H-M   'P 1'
#
loop_
_entity.id
_entity.type
_entity.pdbx_description
1 polymer ?
#
loop_
_entity_poly.entity_id
_entity_poly.type
_entity_poly.pdbx_seq_one_letter_code
_entity_poly.pdbx_strand_id
1 'polypeptide(L)'
;MACPHLDSLTLRPPTAAQSVYREDCTQCFDSIDDPAGLDVCLQCFNGGCAGERNHASLHRALWSHPLVLNIRRSRKVVVRDEPPFKMSKLAIAAETDEDRYDTKTTVKCLECSTELDQTSEKLAPLVEGILKANTFSRKEEVKAWEQELTSCEHILLLQQSEGRTIEPAGLGHCSSCDLKE
;
A
#
# COMPACT_ATOMS: atom_id res chain seq x y z
N MET A 1 31.12 -0.08 5.29
CA MET A 1 31.35 1.18 6.04
C MET A 1 30.03 1.56 6.69
N ALA A 2 30.05 2.05 7.93
CA ALA A 2 28.83 2.51 8.61
C ALA A 2 28.21 3.68 7.82
N CYS A 3 26.89 3.66 7.65
CA CYS A 3 26.19 4.70 6.90
C CYS A 3 25.94 5.93 7.80
N PRO A 4 26.45 7.12 7.44
CA PRO A 4 26.30 8.31 8.30
C PRO A 4 24.83 8.73 8.46
N HIS A 5 23.98 8.42 7.48
CA HIS A 5 22.55 8.74 7.53
C HIS A 5 21.79 7.94 8.60
N LEU A 6 22.24 6.72 8.92
CA LEU A 6 21.63 5.92 9.98
C LEU A 6 21.93 6.50 11.37
N ASP A 7 23.07 7.17 11.52
CA ASP A 7 23.47 7.77 12.79
C ASP A 7 22.96 9.19 12.97
N SER A 8 22.80 9.96 11.89
CA SER A 8 22.30 11.32 11.94
C SER A 8 20.78 11.42 12.12
N LEU A 9 20.02 10.39 11.73
CA LEU A 9 18.57 10.41 11.73
C LEU A 9 17.98 9.81 13.00
N THR A 10 16.97 10.48 13.56
CA THR A 10 16.13 9.91 14.61
C THR A 10 14.95 9.20 13.97
N LEU A 11 15.00 7.87 13.95
CA LEU A 11 13.97 7.02 13.39
C LEU A 11 13.04 6.51 14.50
N ARG A 12 11.74 6.37 14.20
CA ARG A 12 10.75 5.79 15.12
C ARG A 12 9.83 4.82 14.37
N PRO A 13 9.39 3.73 15.00
CA PRO A 13 8.37 2.86 14.41
C PRO A 13 7.07 3.62 14.11
N PRO A 14 6.28 3.17 13.12
CA PRO A 14 4.98 3.77 12.82
C PRO A 14 4.01 3.60 13.98
N THR A 15 3.26 4.66 14.27
CA THR A 15 2.15 4.62 15.23
C THR A 15 0.87 4.11 14.55
N ALA A 16 -0.12 3.70 15.35
CA ALA A 16 -1.41 3.22 14.82
C ALA A 16 -2.15 4.25 13.94
N ALA A 17 -1.96 5.54 14.22
CA ALA A 17 -2.57 6.63 13.46
C ALA A 17 -1.90 6.88 12.11
N GLN A 18 -0.64 6.50 11.94
CA GLN A 18 0.10 6.73 10.70
C GLN A 18 -0.29 5.71 9.63
N SER A 19 -0.33 6.17 8.37
CA SER A 19 -0.55 5.29 7.22
C SER A 19 0.79 4.76 6.72
N VAL A 20 0.85 3.45 6.48
CA VAL A 20 2.04 2.76 5.98
C VAL A 20 1.73 2.22 4.59
N TYR A 21 2.44 2.71 3.59
CA TYR A 21 2.27 2.34 2.18
C TYR A 21 3.30 1.28 1.80
N ARG A 22 3.06 0.04 2.25
CA ARG A 22 4.01 -1.08 2.09
C ARG A 22 3.58 -2.16 1.09
N GLU A 23 2.49 -1.94 0.37
CA GLU A 23 1.95 -2.88 -0.62
C GLU A 23 2.22 -2.38 -2.03
N ASP A 24 1.93 -1.09 -2.29
CA ASP A 24 2.03 -0.49 -3.61
C ASP A 24 2.73 0.88 -3.59
N CYS A 25 3.33 1.23 -4.72
CA CYS A 25 3.90 2.54 -4.95
C CYS A 25 2.79 3.59 -5.08
N THR A 26 2.92 4.69 -4.33
CA THR A 26 1.92 5.76 -4.28
C THR A 26 1.80 6.60 -5.57
N GLN A 27 2.65 6.34 -6.57
CA GLN A 27 2.65 7.08 -7.85
C GLN A 27 2.28 6.21 -9.05
N CYS A 28 2.57 4.91 -9.03
CA CYS A 28 2.41 4.05 -10.21
C CYS A 28 1.81 2.67 -9.94
N PHE A 29 1.54 2.34 -8.67
CA PHE A 29 0.94 1.07 -8.26
C PHE A 29 1.77 -0.19 -8.56
N ASP A 30 3.06 -0.05 -8.94
CA ASP A 30 4.02 -1.15 -8.85
C ASP A 30 4.05 -1.65 -7.39
N SER A 31 4.02 -2.96 -7.19
CA SER A 31 3.75 -3.59 -5.91
C SER A 31 4.95 -4.35 -5.34
N ILE A 32 4.81 -4.86 -4.12
CA ILE A 32 5.80 -5.78 -3.52
C ILE A 32 6.00 -7.07 -4.31
N ASP A 33 5.11 -7.41 -5.24
CA ASP A 33 5.24 -8.60 -6.09
C ASP A 33 6.20 -8.36 -7.27
N ASP A 34 6.54 -7.11 -7.56
CA ASP A 34 7.50 -6.78 -8.59
C ASP A 34 8.90 -7.32 -8.25
N PRO A 35 9.72 -7.71 -9.26
CA PRO A 35 11.05 -8.23 -9.02
C PRO A 35 11.97 -7.26 -8.26
N ALA A 36 11.80 -5.96 -8.43
CA ALA A 36 12.56 -4.95 -7.69
C ALA A 36 12.02 -4.72 -6.27
N GLY A 37 10.80 -5.17 -6.00
CA GLY A 37 10.06 -4.89 -4.77
C GLY A 37 9.67 -3.42 -4.63
N LEU A 38 9.21 -3.08 -3.43
CA LEU A 38 8.77 -1.75 -3.05
C LEU A 38 9.67 -1.19 -1.94
N ASP A 39 10.12 0.05 -2.09
CA ASP A 39 10.88 0.77 -1.08
C ASP A 39 9.95 1.61 -0.21
N VAL A 40 9.85 1.26 1.07
CA VAL A 40 9.11 2.02 2.08
C VAL A 40 10.06 2.95 2.82
N CYS A 41 9.79 4.24 2.79
CA CYS A 41 10.60 5.23 3.50
C CYS A 41 10.56 5.02 5.02
N LEU A 42 11.73 4.98 5.68
CA LEU A 42 11.81 4.78 7.13
C LEU A 42 11.42 6.03 7.97
N GLN A 43 11.25 7.19 7.33
CA GLN A 43 10.91 8.45 8.02
C GLN A 43 9.42 8.82 7.89
N CYS A 44 8.82 8.58 6.72
CA CYS A 44 7.41 8.95 6.45
C CYS A 44 6.52 7.79 6.01
N PHE A 45 7.07 6.57 5.89
CA PHE A 45 6.33 5.35 5.52
C PHE A 45 5.62 5.40 4.17
N ASN A 46 6.05 6.30 3.28
CA ASN A 46 5.62 6.37 1.88
C ASN A 46 6.28 5.24 1.06
N GLY A 47 5.52 4.65 0.14
CA GLY A 47 5.96 3.57 -0.73
C GLY A 47 6.38 4.08 -2.12
N GLY A 48 7.61 3.77 -2.52
CA GLY A 48 8.17 4.10 -3.83
C GLY A 48 8.64 2.84 -4.56
N CYS A 49 8.35 2.71 -5.85
CA CYS A 49 8.83 1.59 -6.65
C CYS A 49 10.37 1.62 -6.73
N ALA A 50 10.99 0.44 -6.62
CA ALA A 50 12.44 0.26 -6.76
C ALA A 50 12.88 -0.09 -8.19
N GLY A 51 11.92 -0.24 -9.12
CA GLY A 51 12.16 -0.56 -10.53
C GLY A 51 12.58 0.65 -11.37
N GLU A 52 12.42 0.57 -12.70
CA GLU A 52 12.94 1.55 -13.66
C GLU A 52 12.39 2.96 -13.46
N ARG A 53 11.11 3.10 -13.07
CA ARG A 53 10.48 4.41 -12.78
C ARG A 53 11.09 5.09 -11.55
N ASN A 54 11.68 4.30 -10.65
CA ASN A 54 12.54 4.72 -9.55
C ASN A 54 11.95 5.84 -8.66
N HIS A 55 10.65 5.77 -8.36
CA HIS A 55 9.95 6.75 -7.52
C HIS A 55 10.52 6.82 -6.09
N ALA A 56 11.16 5.75 -5.61
CA ALA A 56 11.91 5.79 -4.34
C ALA A 56 13.09 6.77 -4.39
N SER A 57 13.85 6.78 -5.50
CA SER A 57 14.96 7.73 -5.69
C SER A 57 14.47 9.16 -5.90
N LEU A 58 13.34 9.35 -6.58
CA LEU A 58 12.70 10.66 -6.69
C LEU A 58 12.27 11.17 -5.31
N HIS A 59 11.64 10.31 -4.50
CA HIS A 59 11.24 10.63 -3.13
C HIS A 59 12.44 11.05 -2.27
N ARG A 60 13.56 10.30 -2.33
CA ARG A 60 14.82 10.71 -1.68
C ARG A 60 15.25 12.11 -2.10
N ALA A 61 15.31 12.38 -3.40
CA ALA A 61 15.83 13.64 -3.94
C ALA A 61 14.99 14.86 -3.54
N LEU A 62 13.67 14.71 -3.49
CA LEU A 62 12.75 15.80 -3.15
C LEU A 62 12.67 16.06 -1.65
N TRP A 63 12.70 15.00 -0.84
CA TRP A 63 12.43 15.09 0.60
C TRP A 63 13.66 14.94 1.48
N SER A 64 14.82 14.63 0.90
CA SER A 64 16.04 14.25 1.64
C SER A 64 15.79 13.08 2.58
N HIS A 65 15.06 12.06 2.11
CA HIS A 65 14.76 10.83 2.85
C HIS A 65 15.60 9.65 2.31
N PRO A 66 16.81 9.39 2.86
CA PRO A 66 17.75 8.46 2.25
C PRO A 66 17.57 7.00 2.64
N LEU A 67 16.82 6.70 3.71
CA LEU A 67 16.70 5.35 4.26
C LEU A 67 15.35 4.72 3.91
N VAL A 68 15.41 3.51 3.35
CA VAL A 68 14.22 2.76 2.93
C VAL A 68 14.31 1.29 3.34
N LEU A 69 13.15 0.68 3.57
CA LEU A 69 12.95 -0.75 3.68
C LEU A 69 12.40 -1.27 2.36
N ASN A 70 13.19 -2.03 1.63
CA ASN A 70 12.72 -2.75 0.45
C ASN A 70 11.97 -4.00 0.91
N ILE A 71 10.75 -4.19 0.39
CA ILE A 71 9.90 -5.34 0.65
C ILE A 71 9.60 -6.00 -0.70
N ARG A 72 9.86 -7.30 -0.77
CA ARG A 72 9.57 -8.11 -1.95
C ARG A 72 8.85 -9.38 -1.54
N ARG A 73 7.76 -9.70 -2.22
CA ARG A 73 6.98 -10.92 -2.04
C ARG A 73 7.15 -11.83 -3.25
N SER A 74 7.31 -13.12 -3.02
CA SER A 74 7.39 -14.14 -4.07
C SER A 74 6.55 -15.34 -3.69
N ARG A 75 5.84 -15.93 -4.66
CA ARG A 75 4.96 -17.07 -4.39
C ARG A 75 5.79 -18.32 -4.04
N LYS A 76 5.42 -19.01 -2.96
CA LYS A 76 6.02 -20.28 -2.57
C LYS A 76 5.75 -21.33 -3.64
N VAL A 77 6.77 -22.11 -3.98
CA VAL A 77 6.61 -23.25 -4.89
C VAL A 77 5.97 -24.39 -4.11
N VAL A 78 4.71 -24.68 -4.41
CA VAL A 78 3.98 -25.80 -3.81
C VAL A 78 4.44 -27.09 -4.48
N VAL A 79 5.40 -27.78 -3.86
CA VAL A 79 5.80 -29.14 -4.27
C VAL A 79 4.84 -30.13 -3.61
N ARG A 80 4.00 -30.80 -4.40
CA ARG A 80 3.11 -31.87 -3.93
C ARG A 80 3.64 -33.22 -4.40
N ASP A 81 4.11 -34.03 -3.46
CA ASP A 81 4.54 -35.42 -3.72
C ASP A 81 3.36 -36.41 -3.70
N GLU A 82 2.15 -36.01 -3.27
CA GLU A 82 0.98 -36.89 -3.20
C GLU A 82 -0.21 -36.43 -4.05
N PRO A 83 -0.98 -37.38 -4.62
CA PRO A 83 -2.18 -37.07 -5.40
C PRO A 83 -3.20 -36.32 -4.55
N PRO A 84 -4.01 -35.44 -5.15
CA PRO A 84 -4.89 -34.58 -4.40
C PRO A 84 -5.87 -35.38 -3.54
N PHE A 85 -5.94 -35.05 -2.25
CA PHE A 85 -6.95 -35.55 -1.33
C PHE A 85 -8.32 -35.46 -2.01
N LYS A 86 -9.04 -36.58 -2.07
CA LYS A 86 -10.41 -36.61 -2.59
C LYS A 86 -11.23 -35.61 -1.76
N MET A 87 -11.59 -34.48 -2.37
CA MET A 87 -12.39 -33.44 -1.72
C MET A 87 -13.76 -34.02 -1.38
N SER A 88 -13.93 -34.47 -0.14
CA SER A 88 -15.19 -35.04 0.37
C SER A 88 -16.10 -33.98 1.02
N LYS A 89 -15.62 -32.73 1.16
CA LYS A 89 -16.38 -31.55 1.59
C LYS A 89 -15.80 -30.29 0.94
N LEU A 90 -16.68 -29.39 0.50
CA LEU A 90 -16.34 -28.01 0.15
C LEU A 90 -15.96 -27.25 1.42
N ALA A 91 -14.78 -27.51 1.98
CA ALA A 91 -14.20 -26.72 3.04
C ALA A 91 -13.14 -25.83 2.41
N ILE A 92 -13.39 -24.51 2.36
CA ILE A 92 -12.38 -23.53 2.00
C ILE A 92 -11.52 -23.35 3.26
N ALA A 93 -10.31 -23.92 3.27
CA ALA A 93 -9.35 -23.64 4.33
C ALA A 93 -8.97 -22.15 4.24
N ALA A 94 -8.98 -21.45 5.38
CA ALA A 94 -8.48 -20.09 5.46
C ALA A 94 -6.95 -20.12 5.42
N GLU A 95 -6.39 -20.23 4.21
CA GLU A 95 -4.95 -20.07 3.99
C GLU A 95 -4.55 -18.61 4.22
N THR A 96 -3.45 -18.41 4.94
CA THR A 96 -2.88 -17.08 5.18
C THR A 96 -1.96 -16.66 4.03
N ASP A 97 -1.62 -15.38 3.95
CA ASP A 97 -0.65 -14.90 2.94
C ASP A 97 0.75 -15.48 3.22
N GLU A 98 1.10 -15.68 4.48
CA GLU A 98 2.32 -16.33 4.91
C GLU A 98 2.40 -17.79 4.43
N ASP A 99 1.29 -18.49 4.24
CA ASP A 99 1.28 -19.85 3.69
C ASP A 99 1.61 -19.87 2.19
N ARG A 100 1.23 -18.82 1.47
CA ARG A 100 1.29 -18.75 0.00
C ARG A 100 2.54 -18.05 -0.52
N TYR A 101 3.14 -17.17 0.29
CA TYR A 101 4.21 -16.29 -0.16
C TYR A 101 5.41 -16.26 0.80
N ASP A 102 6.59 -16.10 0.23
CA ASP A 102 7.82 -15.72 0.91
C ASP A 102 8.03 -14.22 0.77
N THR A 103 8.20 -13.55 1.91
CA THR A 103 8.49 -12.11 1.98
C THR A 103 9.95 -11.91 2.34
N LYS A 104 10.69 -11.19 1.50
CA LYS A 104 12.08 -10.78 1.74
C LYS A 104 12.11 -9.29 2.02
N THR A 105 12.87 -8.90 3.03
CA THR A 105 13.08 -7.50 3.39
C THR A 105 14.56 -7.18 3.39
N THR A 106 14.91 -5.99 2.92
CA THR A 106 16.27 -5.44 3.01
C THR A 106 16.21 -3.96 3.34
N VAL A 107 17.02 -3.50 4.30
CA VAL A 107 17.15 -2.07 4.60
C VAL A 107 18.30 -1.52 3.77
N LYS A 108 18.08 -0.39 3.08
CA LYS A 108 19.12 0.25 2.26
C LYS A 108 19.13 1.76 2.43
N CYS A 109 20.32 2.33 2.24
CA CYS A 109 20.50 3.75 2.07
C CYS A 109 20.65 4.06 0.59
N LEU A 110 19.69 4.81 0.03
CA LEU A 110 19.67 5.19 -1.38
C LEU A 110 20.78 6.21 -1.71
N GLU A 111 21.20 7.03 -0.74
CA GLU A 111 22.30 7.99 -0.93
C GLU A 111 23.67 7.29 -1.01
N CYS A 112 23.92 6.37 -0.08
CA CYS A 112 25.18 5.63 -0.02
C CYS A 112 25.22 4.45 -1.01
N SER A 113 24.06 4.05 -1.55
CA SER A 113 23.91 2.82 -2.34
C SER A 113 24.41 1.58 -1.57
N THR A 114 24.10 1.51 -0.28
CA THR A 114 24.54 0.42 0.62
C THR A 114 23.37 -0.19 1.36
N GLU A 115 23.39 -1.52 1.48
CA GLU A 115 22.52 -2.25 2.39
C GLU A 115 22.98 -2.08 3.85
N LEU A 116 22.02 -2.05 4.76
CA LEU A 116 22.22 -1.87 6.18
C LEU A 116 21.74 -3.11 6.93
N ASP A 117 22.37 -3.38 8.07
CA ASP A 117 21.97 -4.48 8.92
C ASP A 117 20.61 -4.20 9.59
N GLN A 118 19.57 -4.83 9.04
CA GLN A 118 18.20 -4.73 9.53
C GLN A 118 18.02 -5.29 10.96
N THR A 119 18.98 -6.09 11.45
CA THR A 119 18.95 -6.66 12.81
C THR A 119 19.53 -5.74 13.88
N SER A 120 20.09 -4.60 13.47
CA SER A 120 20.59 -3.59 14.41
C SER A 120 19.47 -3.06 15.32
N GLU A 121 19.81 -2.72 16.57
CA GLU A 121 18.85 -2.25 17.59
C GLU A 121 18.02 -1.04 17.14
N LYS A 122 18.59 -0.19 16.26
CA LYS A 122 17.88 0.96 15.68
C LYS A 122 16.85 0.57 14.62
N LEU A 123 17.12 -0.47 13.82
CA LEU A 123 16.33 -0.81 12.64
C LEU A 123 15.32 -1.94 12.89
N ALA A 124 15.67 -2.93 13.72
CA ALA A 124 14.81 -4.07 14.03
C ALA A 124 13.37 -3.67 14.45
N PRO A 125 13.17 -2.77 15.45
CA PRO A 125 11.82 -2.37 15.86
C PRO A 125 11.07 -1.57 14.78
N LEU A 126 11.80 -0.85 13.90
CA LEU A 126 11.21 -0.12 12.79
C LEU A 126 10.68 -1.08 11.72
N VAL A 127 11.50 -2.06 11.33
CA VAL A 127 11.13 -3.07 10.34
C VAL A 127 9.92 -3.86 10.83
N GLU A 128 9.95 -4.30 12.08
CA GLU A 128 8.82 -4.99 12.71
C GLU A 128 7.56 -4.11 12.73
N GLY A 129 7.70 -2.84 13.12
CA GLY A 129 6.59 -1.88 13.14
C GLY A 129 5.97 -1.67 11.76
N ILE A 130 6.79 -1.54 10.71
CA ILE A 130 6.31 -1.39 9.33
C ILE A 130 5.58 -2.66 8.89
N LEU A 131 6.13 -3.86 9.15
CA LEU A 131 5.52 -5.13 8.76
C LEU A 131 4.24 -5.47 9.54
N LYS A 132 4.06 -4.94 10.76
CA LYS A 132 2.84 -5.12 11.56
C LYS A 132 1.80 -4.02 11.35
N ALA A 133 2.20 -2.86 10.86
CA ALA A 133 1.28 -1.76 10.65
C ALA A 133 0.16 -2.14 9.66
N ASN A 134 -1.05 -1.67 9.96
CA ASN A 134 -2.17 -1.73 9.03
C ASN A 134 -1.80 -0.91 7.79
N THR A 135 -1.86 -1.57 6.63
CA THR A 135 -1.64 -0.90 5.36
C THR A 135 -2.74 0.13 5.12
N PHE A 136 -2.41 1.17 4.35
CA PHE A 136 -3.42 2.14 3.95
C PHE A 136 -4.63 1.45 3.29
N SER A 137 -4.37 0.51 2.37
CA SER A 137 -5.39 -0.28 1.68
C SER A 137 -6.32 -1.01 2.66
N ARG A 138 -5.77 -1.68 3.68
CA ARG A 138 -6.58 -2.36 4.70
C ARG A 138 -7.37 -1.39 5.57
N LYS A 139 -6.83 -0.22 5.90
CA LYS A 139 -7.58 0.82 6.63
C LYS A 139 -8.76 1.35 5.81
N GLU A 140 -8.54 1.62 4.54
CA GLU A 140 -9.61 2.09 3.64
C GLU A 140 -10.64 0.99 3.37
N GLU A 141 -10.24 -0.27 3.27
CA GLU A 141 -11.17 -1.40 3.19
C GLU A 141 -12.06 -1.48 4.44
N VAL A 142 -11.46 -1.47 5.64
CA VAL A 142 -12.24 -1.49 6.90
C VAL A 142 -13.20 -0.31 6.96
N LYS A 143 -12.75 0.90 6.62
CA LYS A 143 -13.59 2.10 6.58
C LYS A 143 -14.73 1.97 5.56
N ALA A 144 -14.48 1.39 4.40
CA ALA A 144 -15.49 1.13 3.38
C ALA A 144 -16.52 0.09 3.87
N TRP A 145 -16.10 -0.90 4.65
CA TRP A 145 -16.98 -1.88 5.29
C TRP A 145 -17.80 -1.29 6.44
N GLU A 146 -17.22 -0.41 7.26
CA GLU A 146 -17.92 0.27 8.36
C GLU A 146 -19.06 1.17 7.86
N GLN A 147 -18.98 1.66 6.63
CA GLN A 147 -20.01 2.48 5.96
C GLN A 147 -20.55 3.62 6.85
N GLU A 148 -19.66 4.36 7.51
CA GLU A 148 -20.08 5.51 8.32
C GLU A 148 -20.54 6.67 7.41
N LEU A 149 -21.83 6.65 7.06
CA LEU A 149 -22.50 7.69 6.29
C LEU A 149 -22.97 8.78 7.25
N THR A 150 -22.28 9.91 7.25
CA THR A 150 -22.75 11.12 7.93
C THR A 150 -23.52 11.99 6.95
N SER A 151 -24.66 12.51 7.39
CA SER A 151 -25.40 13.49 6.60
C SER A 151 -24.62 14.79 6.54
N CYS A 152 -24.43 15.32 5.34
CA CYS A 152 -23.98 16.70 5.18
C CYS A 152 -25.19 17.64 5.21
N GLU A 153 -24.95 18.91 5.51
CA GLU A 153 -26.01 19.93 5.50
C GLU A 153 -26.77 19.96 4.16
N HIS A 154 -26.11 19.68 3.04
CA HIS A 154 -26.77 19.60 1.72
C HIS A 154 -27.81 18.48 1.64
N ILE A 155 -27.59 17.33 2.26
CA ILE A 155 -28.60 16.25 2.28
C ILE A 155 -29.78 16.66 3.18
N LEU A 156 -29.48 17.30 4.29
CA LEU A 156 -30.48 17.70 5.29
C LEU A 156 -31.36 18.86 4.80
N LEU A 157 -30.78 19.77 4.00
CA LEU A 157 -31.42 21.02 3.59
C LEU A 157 -31.63 21.11 2.07
N LEU A 158 -31.53 19.99 1.32
CA LEU A 158 -31.69 20.00 -0.13
C LEU A 158 -33.08 20.53 -0.51
N GLN A 159 -33.14 21.74 -1.06
CA GLN A 159 -34.37 22.28 -1.64
C GLN A 159 -34.51 21.74 -3.07
N GLN A 160 -35.42 20.79 -3.25
CA GLN A 160 -35.74 20.26 -4.57
C GLN A 160 -36.87 21.08 -5.20
N SER A 161 -36.74 21.38 -6.50
CA SER A 161 -37.85 21.91 -7.29
C SER A 161 -38.97 20.87 -7.41
N GLU A 162 -40.16 21.30 -7.85
CA GLU A 162 -41.26 20.37 -8.13
C GLU A 162 -40.80 19.20 -9.01
N GLY A 163 -41.23 17.99 -8.62
CA GLY A 163 -40.87 16.77 -9.33
C GLY A 163 -41.39 16.80 -10.77
N ARG A 164 -40.52 16.48 -11.73
CA ARG A 164 -40.90 16.29 -13.13
C ARG A 164 -40.60 14.86 -13.57
N THR A 165 -41.39 14.33 -14.48
CA THR A 165 -41.06 13.08 -15.17
C THR A 165 -39.78 13.28 -15.97
N ILE A 166 -38.78 12.43 -15.70
CA ILE A 166 -37.54 12.40 -16.47
C ILE A 166 -37.73 11.38 -17.59
N GLU A 167 -37.79 11.84 -18.82
CA GLU A 167 -37.87 10.97 -20.00
C GLU A 167 -36.61 10.09 -20.09
N PRO A 168 -36.72 8.78 -20.37
CA PRO A 168 -35.58 7.86 -20.41
C PRO A 168 -34.45 8.27 -21.37
N ALA A 169 -34.77 9.02 -22.42
CA ALA A 169 -33.82 9.54 -23.41
C ALA A 169 -33.42 11.02 -23.17
N GLY A 170 -34.03 11.69 -22.19
CA GLY A 170 -33.96 13.15 -22.02
C GLY A 170 -32.72 13.66 -21.27
N LEU A 171 -31.95 12.79 -20.62
CA LEU A 171 -30.75 13.18 -19.86
C LEU A 171 -29.42 12.89 -20.58
N GLY A 172 -29.44 12.20 -21.72
CA GLY A 172 -28.23 11.84 -22.48
C GLY A 172 -27.67 12.96 -23.37
N HIS A 173 -28.11 14.21 -23.18
CA HIS A 173 -27.58 15.38 -23.88
C HIS A 173 -27.45 16.56 -22.92
N CYS A 174 -26.44 17.39 -23.14
CA CYS A 174 -26.26 18.60 -22.35
C CYS A 174 -27.46 19.56 -22.56
N SER A 175 -27.96 20.19 -21.49
CA SER A 175 -29.02 21.21 -21.61
C SER A 175 -28.57 22.49 -22.35
N SER A 176 -27.26 22.66 -22.53
CA SER A 176 -26.64 23.88 -23.04
C SER A 176 -25.92 23.69 -24.38
N CYS A 177 -25.75 22.47 -24.87
CA CYS A 177 -25.16 22.16 -26.18
C CYS A 177 -25.54 20.76 -26.68
N ASP A 178 -25.19 20.44 -27.92
CA ASP A 178 -25.53 19.15 -28.54
C ASP A 178 -24.58 17.99 -28.16
N LEU A 179 -23.77 18.16 -27.12
CA LEU A 179 -22.90 17.09 -26.64
C LEU A 179 -23.78 15.97 -26.06
N LYS A 180 -23.68 14.80 -26.67
CA LYS A 180 -24.25 13.54 -26.21
C LYS A 180 -23.14 12.73 -25.54
N GLU A 181 -23.50 11.89 -24.57
CA GLU A 181 -22.55 10.89 -24.04
C GLU A 181 -21.90 10.06 -25.16
#